data_AF-A0AAD4IX60-F1
#
_entry.id   AF-A0AAD4IX60-F1
#
_cell.length_a   1.000
_cell.length_b   1.000
_cell.length_c   1.000
_cell.angle_alpha   90.00
_cell.angle_beta   90.00
_cell.angle_gamma   90.00
#
_symmetry.space_group_name_H-M   'P 1'
#
loop_
_entity.id
_entity.type
_entity.pdbx_description
1 polymer ?
#
loop_
_entity_poly.entity_id
_entity_poly.type
_entity_poly.pdbx_seq_one_letter_code
_entity_poly.pdbx_strand_id
1 'polypeptide(L)'
;MRSKSSGKISSKWIPIFSICFFFLGMMFTNKFWVPLESNNQLITQQRRDQELQIVSEDCNTRKKRGGDQGIDVMNEVHKTHEAVLSLDKSISMLQMELSASRRAQERGQNEGSSVISNEGPPRKKAFMVIGINTAFSSRKRRDSVRETWMPRGEQHRKLEHEKGIVVRFMIGHSCFLKFVELKVAFVSTLAATLARHRSKPRAYIGCMKSGPVLAQKNVKYHEPEYWKFGEEGNKYFRHATGQIYAISKDLATYISINQPILHKYANEDVSLGAWFIGLEAEHIDERSMCCGTPPDCEWKAQAGNACVASFDWSCSGICKSVEKLKFVHEQCGEGEEALWNALL
;
A
#
# COMPACT_ATOMS: atom_id res chain seq x y z
N MET A 1 51.15 4.71 42.14
CA MET A 1 50.75 6.05 41.64
C MET A 1 50.93 6.06 40.12
N ARG A 2 49.86 6.17 39.33
CA ARG A 2 49.92 6.34 37.87
C ARG A 2 49.24 7.66 37.54
N SER A 3 50.02 8.68 37.16
CA SER A 3 49.50 10.00 36.79
C SER A 3 48.82 9.93 35.42
N LYS A 4 47.50 10.11 35.39
CA LYS A 4 46.77 10.42 34.14
C LYS A 4 46.88 11.92 33.88
N SER A 5 47.64 12.32 32.86
CA SER A 5 47.58 13.68 32.34
C SER A 5 46.28 13.84 31.54
N SER A 6 45.29 14.52 32.10
CA SER A 6 44.10 14.96 31.36
C SER A 6 44.50 16.17 30.51
N GLY A 7 44.84 15.93 29.24
CA GLY A 7 44.96 16.98 28.25
C GLY A 7 43.56 17.51 27.93
N LYS A 8 43.20 18.67 28.51
CA LYS A 8 41.95 19.35 28.17
C LYS A 8 42.10 20.01 26.80
N ILE A 9 41.46 19.44 25.79
CA ILE A 9 41.33 20.08 24.46
C ILE A 9 40.47 21.34 24.65
N SER A 10 41.03 22.49 24.29
CA SER A 10 40.34 23.79 24.41
C SER A 10 39.13 23.82 23.47
N SER A 11 37.96 24.28 23.96
CA SER A 11 36.70 24.30 23.18
C SER A 11 36.78 25.13 21.89
N LYS A 12 37.81 25.95 21.75
CA LYS A 12 38.13 26.70 20.53
C LYS A 12 38.52 25.82 19.33
N TRP A 13 38.91 24.57 19.56
CA TRP A 13 39.29 23.63 18.49
C TRP A 13 38.10 22.82 17.94
N ILE A 14 36.97 22.80 18.64
CA ILE A 14 35.75 22.07 18.23
C ILE A 14 35.25 22.49 16.83
N PRO A 15 35.14 23.78 16.47
CA PRO A 15 34.66 24.16 15.14
C PRO A 15 35.65 23.75 14.04
N ILE A 16 36.96 23.78 14.31
CA ILE A 16 37.99 23.42 13.33
C ILE A 16 37.91 21.92 13.01
N PHE A 17 37.84 21.07 14.03
CA PHE A 17 37.68 19.63 13.82
C PHE A 17 36.37 19.30 13.09
N SER A 18 35.27 19.96 13.44
CA SER A 18 33.97 19.74 12.79
C SER A 18 33.99 20.09 11.30
N ILE A 19 34.65 21.19 10.91
CA ILE A 19 34.80 21.59 9.51
C ILE A 19 35.69 20.62 8.73
N CYS A 20 36.79 20.16 9.31
CA CYS A 20 37.69 19.21 8.66
C CYS A 20 36.99 17.86 8.35
N PHE A 21 36.19 17.33 9.29
CA PHE A 21 35.45 16.09 9.06
C PHE A 21 34.34 16.25 8.01
N PHE A 22 33.70 17.41 7.94
CA PHE A 22 32.67 17.70 6.94
C PHE A 22 33.26 17.66 5.51
N PHE A 23 34.42 18.29 5.29
CA PHE A 23 35.06 18.31 3.96
C PHE A 23 35.70 16.98 3.57
N LEU A 24 36.25 16.23 4.54
CA LEU A 24 36.73 14.87 4.29
C LEU A 24 35.58 13.95 3.86
N GLY A 25 34.40 14.07 4.46
CA GLY A 25 33.20 13.31 4.07
C GLY A 25 32.76 13.57 2.63
N MET A 26 32.90 14.81 2.13
CA MET A 26 32.55 15.17 0.75
C MET A 26 33.51 14.63 -0.31
N MET A 27 34.75 14.27 0.05
CA MET A 27 35.73 13.75 -0.90
C MET A 27 35.57 12.25 -1.17
N PHE A 28 34.95 11.50 -0.25
CA PHE A 28 34.71 10.06 -0.41
C PHE A 28 33.43 9.72 -1.19
N THR A 29 32.54 10.67 -1.42
CA THR A 29 31.27 10.43 -2.12
C THR A 29 31.34 10.60 -3.64
N ASN A 30 32.42 11.17 -4.18
CA ASN A 30 32.51 11.57 -5.60
C ASN A 30 33.41 10.70 -6.49
N LYS A 31 33.78 9.48 -6.07
CA LYS A 31 34.87 8.73 -6.74
C LYS A 31 34.59 7.32 -7.26
N PHE A 32 33.36 7.00 -7.66
CA PHE A 32 33.10 5.75 -8.40
C PHE A 32 32.16 5.96 -9.59
N TRP A 33 32.75 6.36 -10.73
CA TRP A 33 32.13 6.24 -12.05
C TRP A 33 33.19 5.77 -13.05
N VAL A 34 33.07 4.53 -13.53
CA VAL A 34 33.82 3.96 -14.68
C VAL A 34 32.86 3.05 -15.48
N PRO A 35 32.96 2.98 -16.83
CA PRO A 35 31.86 2.63 -17.75
C PRO A 35 31.73 1.14 -18.14
N LEU A 36 30.64 0.87 -18.86
CA LEU A 36 29.96 -0.38 -19.24
C LEU A 36 30.52 -1.04 -20.53
N GLU A 37 30.48 -2.38 -20.62
CA GLU A 37 30.34 -3.24 -21.84
C GLU A 37 30.24 -4.72 -21.39
N SER A 38 29.55 -5.70 -21.99
CA SER A 38 28.66 -5.87 -23.15
C SER A 38 27.94 -7.25 -22.99
N ASN A 39 26.98 -7.57 -23.88
CA ASN A 39 26.29 -8.87 -24.09
C ASN A 39 24.96 -9.08 -23.35
N ASN A 40 23.87 -8.60 -23.95
CA ASN A 40 22.53 -8.52 -23.35
C ASN A 40 21.41 -9.13 -24.23
N GLN A 41 21.57 -10.35 -24.74
CA GLN A 41 20.50 -10.93 -25.58
C GLN A 41 20.11 -12.39 -25.32
N LEU A 42 20.61 -13.06 -24.28
CA LEU A 42 20.27 -14.48 -24.06
C LEU A 42 19.57 -14.82 -22.72
N ILE A 43 19.32 -13.85 -21.84
CA ILE A 43 18.83 -14.12 -20.46
C ILE A 43 17.36 -13.70 -20.25
N THR A 44 16.73 -13.05 -21.23
CA THR A 44 15.36 -12.51 -21.11
C THR A 44 14.28 -13.61 -21.06
N GLN A 45 14.60 -14.81 -21.56
CA GLN A 45 13.64 -15.92 -21.57
C GLN A 45 13.73 -16.77 -20.30
N GLN A 46 14.92 -16.92 -19.71
CA GLN A 46 15.13 -17.72 -18.50
C GLN A 46 14.56 -17.07 -17.22
N ARG A 47 14.42 -15.73 -17.19
CA ARG A 47 13.91 -14.98 -16.03
C ARG A 47 12.41 -15.19 -15.78
N ARG A 48 11.60 -15.41 -16.83
CA ARG A 48 10.13 -15.58 -16.67
C ARG A 48 9.78 -16.92 -16.02
N ASP A 49 10.59 -17.96 -16.26
CA ASP A 49 10.38 -19.28 -15.65
C ASP A 49 10.92 -19.35 -14.22
N GLN A 50 11.95 -18.56 -13.89
CA GLN A 50 12.53 -18.51 -12.55
C GLN A 50 11.65 -17.76 -11.53
N GLU A 51 10.90 -16.72 -11.95
CA GLU A 51 9.96 -16.02 -11.06
C GLU A 51 8.74 -16.87 -10.64
N LEU A 52 8.31 -17.82 -11.47
CA LEU A 52 7.24 -18.77 -11.10
C LEU A 52 7.73 -19.85 -10.12
N GLN A 53 9.01 -20.25 -10.20
CA GLN A 53 9.59 -21.24 -9.29
C GLN A 53 9.93 -20.66 -7.91
N ILE A 54 10.51 -19.45 -7.83
CA ILE A 54 10.89 -18.83 -6.55
C ILE A 54 9.65 -18.53 -5.67
N VAL A 55 8.50 -18.26 -6.26
CA VAL A 55 7.24 -18.04 -5.50
C VAL A 55 6.61 -19.35 -5.02
N SER A 56 6.96 -20.50 -5.61
CA SER A 56 6.43 -21.81 -5.23
C SER A 56 7.24 -22.50 -4.13
N GLU A 57 8.53 -22.20 -3.99
CA GLU A 57 9.46 -23.02 -3.21
C GLU A 57 9.40 -22.74 -1.69
N ASP A 58 8.91 -21.57 -1.29
CA ASP A 58 8.86 -21.17 0.12
C ASP A 58 7.67 -21.78 0.92
N CYS A 59 6.90 -22.67 0.29
CA CYS A 59 5.74 -23.31 0.93
C CYS A 59 6.00 -24.71 1.48
N ASN A 60 7.21 -25.27 1.32
CA ASN A 60 7.57 -26.58 1.86
C ASN A 60 8.92 -26.54 2.57
N THR A 61 8.91 -26.50 3.91
CA THR A 61 9.74 -27.38 4.76
C THR A 61 9.55 -27.08 6.25
N ARG A 62 8.79 -27.95 6.94
CA ARG A 62 8.98 -28.22 8.38
C ARG A 62 9.62 -29.60 8.51
N LYS A 63 10.95 -29.68 8.70
CA LYS A 63 11.62 -30.49 9.74
C LYS A 63 13.15 -30.54 9.62
N LYS A 64 13.77 -30.31 10.79
CA LYS A 64 14.94 -30.95 11.42
C LYS A 64 16.36 -30.34 11.27
N ARG A 65 16.79 -29.74 12.40
CA ARG A 65 18.03 -29.89 13.20
C ARG A 65 19.41 -30.00 12.48
N GLY A 66 20.27 -29.03 12.83
CA GLY A 66 21.49 -29.29 13.61
C GLY A 66 22.86 -29.11 12.92
N GLY A 67 23.56 -28.02 13.27
CA GLY A 67 25.02 -27.92 13.38
C GLY A 67 25.83 -27.53 12.13
N ASP A 68 26.39 -26.32 12.12
CA ASP A 68 27.83 -26.00 12.00
C ASP A 68 28.00 -24.48 11.75
N GLN A 69 28.59 -23.73 12.69
CA GLN A 69 28.46 -22.26 12.80
C GLN A 69 29.66 -21.45 12.30
N GLY A 70 30.62 -22.05 11.58
CA GLY A 70 31.83 -21.33 11.14
C GLY A 70 31.87 -20.91 9.67
N ILE A 71 31.23 -21.67 8.78
CA ILE A 71 31.42 -21.56 7.31
C ILE A 71 30.25 -20.82 6.63
N ASP A 72 29.10 -20.75 7.31
CA ASP A 72 27.85 -20.22 6.74
C ASP A 72 27.87 -18.69 6.58
N VAL A 73 28.47 -17.97 7.54
CA VAL A 73 28.42 -16.49 7.60
C VAL A 73 29.13 -15.84 6.41
N MET A 74 30.32 -16.33 6.00
CA MET A 74 31.03 -15.72 4.86
C MET A 74 30.33 -15.99 3.53
N ASN A 75 29.69 -17.15 3.38
CA ASN A 75 28.92 -17.47 2.18
C ASN A 75 27.62 -16.65 2.13
N GLU A 76 27.00 -16.39 3.28
CA GLU A 76 25.82 -15.54 3.42
C GLU A 76 26.14 -14.05 3.22
N VAL A 77 27.31 -13.59 3.67
CA VAL A 77 27.85 -12.25 3.37
C VAL A 77 28.16 -12.10 1.87
N HIS A 78 28.69 -13.14 1.21
CA HIS A 78 28.94 -13.10 -0.22
C HIS A 78 27.63 -13.06 -1.03
N LYS A 79 26.63 -13.86 -0.64
CA LYS A 79 25.29 -13.84 -1.24
C LYS A 79 24.57 -12.51 -1.05
N THR A 80 24.69 -11.88 0.12
CA THR A 80 24.10 -10.56 0.37
C THR A 80 24.80 -9.49 -0.46
N HIS A 81 26.13 -9.54 -0.60
CA HIS A 81 26.85 -8.62 -1.47
C HIS A 81 26.47 -8.78 -2.95
N GLU A 82 26.28 -10.02 -3.42
CA GLU A 82 25.80 -10.31 -4.78
C GLU A 82 24.37 -9.80 -5.01
N ALA A 83 23.48 -9.96 -4.02
CA ALA A 83 22.13 -9.42 -4.07
C ALA A 83 22.10 -7.88 -4.11
N VAL A 84 22.96 -7.22 -3.33
CA VAL A 84 23.10 -5.75 -3.32
C VAL A 84 23.60 -5.25 -4.67
N LEU A 85 24.62 -5.88 -5.25
CA LEU A 85 25.13 -5.52 -6.58
C LEU A 85 24.07 -5.70 -7.68
N SER A 86 23.24 -6.74 -7.58
CA SER A 86 22.13 -6.98 -8.51
C SER A 86 21.03 -5.91 -8.38
N LEU A 87 20.73 -5.47 -7.16
CA LEU A 87 19.77 -4.40 -6.91
C LEU A 87 20.24 -3.07 -7.50
N ASP A 88 21.52 -2.73 -7.31
CA ASP A 88 22.12 -1.49 -7.80
C ASP A 88 22.10 -1.40 -9.33
N LYS A 89 22.30 -2.54 -10.00
CA LYS A 89 22.14 -2.69 -11.44
C LYS A 89 20.69 -2.49 -11.89
N SER A 90 19.73 -2.97 -11.11
CA SER A 90 18.30 -2.83 -11.41
C SER A 90 17.82 -1.39 -11.23
N ILE A 91 18.29 -0.70 -10.17
CA ILE A 91 18.01 0.72 -9.94
C ILE A 91 18.56 1.57 -11.08
N SER A 92 19.80 1.30 -11.51
CA SER A 92 20.44 2.01 -12.61
C SER A 92 19.69 1.82 -13.94
N MET A 93 19.20 0.59 -14.22
CA MET A 93 18.36 0.31 -15.39
C MET A 93 17.04 1.09 -15.34
N LEU A 94 16.34 1.08 -14.20
CA LEU A 94 15.07 1.80 -14.05
C LEU A 94 15.26 3.31 -14.19
N GLN A 95 16.34 3.87 -13.65
CA GLN A 95 16.68 5.29 -13.84
C GLN A 95 16.95 5.62 -15.32
N MET A 96 17.63 4.71 -16.03
CA MET A 96 17.89 4.87 -17.46
C MET A 96 16.59 4.82 -18.28
N GLU A 97 15.68 3.89 -17.98
CA GLU A 97 14.34 3.86 -18.61
C GLU A 97 13.52 5.11 -18.31
N LEU A 98 13.51 5.58 -17.06
CA LEU A 98 12.79 6.79 -16.67
C LEU A 98 13.32 8.04 -17.40
N SER A 99 14.64 8.11 -17.60
CA SER A 99 15.29 9.19 -18.35
C SER A 99 15.05 9.08 -19.86
N ALA A 100 14.97 7.87 -20.42
CA ALA A 100 14.58 7.64 -21.81
C ALA A 100 13.11 8.00 -22.07
N SER A 101 12.20 7.65 -21.16
CA SER A 101 10.79 8.06 -21.22
C SER A 101 10.61 9.57 -21.09
N ARG A 102 11.38 10.24 -20.21
CA ARG A 102 11.40 11.72 -20.12
C ARG A 102 11.87 12.36 -21.43
N ARG A 103 12.93 11.85 -22.04
CA ARG A 103 13.43 12.35 -23.33
C ARG A 103 12.44 12.13 -24.48
N ALA A 104 11.69 11.03 -24.47
CA ALA A 104 10.61 10.81 -25.43
C ALA A 104 9.48 11.84 -25.29
N GLN A 105 9.21 12.31 -24.07
CA GLN A 105 8.19 13.33 -23.79
C GLN A 105 8.67 14.75 -24.11
N GLU A 106 9.96 15.05 -23.93
CA GLU A 106 10.57 16.34 -24.29
C GLU A 106 10.78 16.52 -25.81
N ARG A 107 11.01 15.42 -26.55
CA ARG A 107 11.13 15.46 -28.02
C ARG A 107 9.80 15.72 -28.75
N GLY A 108 8.67 15.66 -28.05
CA GLY A 108 7.34 15.94 -28.59
C GLY A 108 6.84 17.38 -28.44
N GLN A 109 7.64 18.31 -27.88
CA GLN A 109 7.22 19.70 -27.62
C GLN A 109 7.83 20.77 -28.55
N ASN A 110 8.73 20.39 -29.47
CA ASN A 110 9.31 21.32 -30.44
C ASN A 110 9.03 20.86 -31.87
N GLU A 111 7.83 21.16 -32.37
CA GLU A 111 7.56 21.54 -33.76
C GLU A 111 6.07 21.88 -33.90
N GLY A 112 5.78 23.15 -34.17
CA GLY A 112 4.44 23.59 -34.53
C GLY A 112 4.09 23.10 -35.92
N SER A 113 3.17 22.15 -36.03
CA SER A 113 2.24 22.05 -37.15
C SER A 113 1.11 21.07 -36.83
N SER A 114 -0.09 21.44 -37.23
CA SER A 114 -1.33 20.69 -37.09
C SER A 114 -1.22 19.26 -37.64
N VAL A 115 -1.20 18.27 -36.77
CA VAL A 115 -1.45 16.87 -37.14
C VAL A 115 -2.45 16.30 -36.15
N ILE A 116 -3.59 15.87 -36.68
CA ILE A 116 -4.61 15.10 -35.97
C ILE A 116 -3.95 13.82 -35.47
N SER A 117 -3.47 13.83 -34.23
CA SER A 117 -3.11 12.61 -33.53
C SER A 117 -4.42 11.92 -33.17
N ASN A 118 -4.69 10.79 -33.83
CA ASN A 118 -5.58 9.76 -33.33
C ASN A 118 -5.03 9.25 -31.98
N GLU A 119 -5.15 10.06 -30.93
CA GLU A 119 -5.24 9.52 -29.59
C GLU A 119 -6.51 8.67 -29.59
N GLY A 120 -6.37 7.37 -29.31
CA GLY A 120 -7.53 6.58 -28.90
C GLY A 120 -8.33 7.36 -27.86
N PRO A 121 -9.66 7.18 -27.80
CA PRO A 121 -10.55 8.08 -27.08
C PRO A 121 -9.97 8.40 -25.71
N PRO A 122 -9.82 9.70 -25.35
CA PRO A 122 -9.14 10.12 -24.14
C PRO A 122 -9.69 9.30 -22.99
N ARG A 123 -8.83 8.49 -22.34
CA ARG A 123 -9.26 7.63 -21.24
C ARG A 123 -9.91 8.52 -20.21
N LYS A 124 -11.23 8.39 -20.05
CA LYS A 124 -12.00 9.18 -19.09
C LYS A 124 -11.34 9.02 -17.72
N LYS A 125 -10.98 10.15 -17.09
CA LYS A 125 -10.40 10.14 -15.75
C LYS A 125 -11.44 9.56 -14.79
N ALA A 126 -11.10 8.47 -14.12
CA ALA A 126 -11.96 7.91 -13.07
C ALA A 126 -12.02 8.91 -11.89
N PHE A 127 -13.21 9.08 -11.33
CA PHE A 127 -13.44 9.81 -10.09
C PHE A 127 -12.92 9.03 -8.89
N MET A 128 -13.21 7.73 -8.82
CA MET A 128 -12.66 6.82 -7.83
C MET A 128 -12.44 5.42 -8.39
N VAL A 129 -11.52 4.69 -7.78
CA VAL A 129 -11.29 3.26 -8.04
C VAL A 129 -11.45 2.50 -6.74
N ILE A 130 -12.35 1.52 -6.71
CA ILE A 130 -12.64 0.66 -5.57
C ILE A 130 -12.02 -0.71 -5.83
N GLY A 131 -10.98 -1.04 -5.06
CA GLY A 131 -10.36 -2.37 -5.02
C GLY A 131 -10.95 -3.21 -3.89
N ILE A 132 -11.47 -4.39 -4.23
CA ILE A 132 -12.04 -5.33 -3.25
C ILE A 132 -11.12 -6.53 -3.10
N ASN A 133 -10.37 -6.60 -2.01
CA ASN A 133 -9.47 -7.72 -1.74
C ASN A 133 -10.24 -9.02 -1.49
N THR A 134 -9.89 -10.09 -2.21
CA THR A 134 -10.57 -11.40 -2.10
C THR A 134 -9.66 -12.54 -2.53
N ALA A 135 -9.86 -13.73 -1.97
CA ALA A 135 -9.10 -14.93 -2.33
C ALA A 135 -9.71 -15.69 -3.52
N PHE A 136 -8.90 -16.48 -4.23
CA PHE A 136 -9.36 -17.34 -5.33
C PHE A 136 -10.55 -18.24 -4.93
N SER A 137 -10.48 -18.82 -3.73
CA SER A 137 -11.50 -19.69 -3.14
C SER A 137 -12.82 -18.98 -2.80
N SER A 138 -12.84 -17.65 -2.72
CA SER A 138 -13.99 -16.86 -2.26
C SER A 138 -15.02 -16.52 -3.36
N ARG A 139 -15.24 -17.41 -4.33
CA ARG A 139 -16.17 -17.19 -5.45
C ARG A 139 -17.58 -16.83 -4.97
N LYS A 140 -18.19 -17.69 -4.13
CA LYS A 140 -19.55 -17.46 -3.58
C LYS A 140 -19.70 -16.08 -2.95
N ARG A 141 -18.66 -15.60 -2.24
CA ARG A 141 -18.70 -14.29 -1.60
C ARG A 141 -18.61 -13.13 -2.61
N ARG A 142 -17.83 -13.28 -3.69
CA ARG A 142 -17.83 -12.30 -4.79
C ARG A 142 -19.19 -12.23 -5.47
N ASP A 143 -19.85 -13.37 -5.63
CA ASP A 143 -21.18 -13.42 -6.24
C ASP A 143 -22.21 -12.70 -5.38
N SER A 144 -22.18 -12.89 -4.04
CA SER A 144 -22.99 -12.09 -3.11
C SER A 144 -22.73 -10.58 -3.21
N VAL A 145 -21.48 -10.14 -3.37
CA VAL A 145 -21.18 -8.71 -3.59
C VAL A 145 -21.78 -8.20 -4.90
N ARG A 146 -21.66 -8.97 -5.97
CA ARG A 146 -22.27 -8.62 -7.26
C ARG A 146 -23.80 -8.69 -7.27
N GLU A 147 -24.40 -9.36 -6.29
CA GLU A 147 -25.85 -9.45 -6.09
C GLU A 147 -26.40 -8.33 -5.21
N THR A 148 -25.52 -7.52 -4.62
CA THR A 148 -25.90 -6.44 -3.69
C THR A 148 -25.43 -5.09 -4.23
N TRP A 149 -24.24 -4.64 -3.85
CA TRP A 149 -23.81 -3.26 -4.07
C TRP A 149 -22.91 -3.07 -5.30
N MET A 150 -22.46 -4.14 -5.95
CA MET A 150 -21.63 -4.08 -7.16
C MET A 150 -22.48 -4.43 -8.40
N PRO A 151 -22.86 -3.46 -9.25
CA PRO A 151 -23.68 -3.72 -10.43
C PRO A 151 -23.06 -4.73 -11.41
N ARG A 152 -23.87 -5.40 -12.23
CA ARG A 152 -23.42 -6.37 -13.24
C ARG A 152 -23.69 -5.87 -14.66
N GLY A 153 -22.94 -6.40 -15.63
CA GLY A 153 -23.19 -6.19 -17.06
C GLY A 153 -23.18 -4.72 -17.47
N GLU A 154 -24.21 -4.28 -18.19
CA GLU A 154 -24.33 -2.90 -18.70
C GLU A 154 -24.42 -1.86 -17.58
N GLN A 155 -25.04 -2.17 -16.43
CA GLN A 155 -25.08 -1.24 -15.30
C GLN A 155 -23.68 -0.97 -14.74
N HIS A 156 -22.81 -1.99 -14.71
CA HIS A 156 -21.40 -1.82 -14.32
C HIS A 156 -20.69 -0.88 -15.31
N ARG A 157 -20.84 -1.11 -16.61
CA ARG A 157 -20.22 -0.27 -17.64
C ARG A 157 -20.73 1.17 -17.58
N LYS A 158 -22.04 1.34 -17.34
CA LYS A 158 -22.68 2.65 -17.13
C LYS A 158 -22.06 3.39 -15.94
N LEU A 159 -21.86 2.69 -14.81
CA LEU A 159 -21.21 3.24 -13.62
C LEU A 159 -19.78 3.76 -13.93
N GLU A 160 -19.01 3.02 -14.73
CA GLU A 160 -17.67 3.43 -15.15
C GLU A 160 -17.68 4.61 -16.12
N HIS A 161 -18.57 4.59 -17.11
CA HIS A 161 -18.57 5.57 -18.19
C HIS A 161 -19.26 6.89 -17.83
N GLU A 162 -20.30 6.84 -17.00
CA GLU A 162 -21.11 8.01 -16.62
C GLU A 162 -20.67 8.61 -15.29
N LYS A 163 -20.38 7.78 -14.28
CA LYS A 163 -19.99 8.27 -12.95
C LYS A 163 -18.48 8.25 -12.72
N GLY A 164 -17.70 7.60 -13.58
CA GLY A 164 -16.26 7.48 -13.42
C GLY A 164 -15.85 6.62 -12.21
N ILE A 165 -16.75 5.73 -11.73
CA ILE A 165 -16.49 4.85 -10.58
C ILE A 165 -16.11 3.47 -11.10
N VAL A 166 -14.89 3.03 -10.81
CA VAL A 166 -14.37 1.73 -11.25
C VAL A 166 -14.31 0.77 -10.07
N VAL A 167 -15.01 -0.35 -10.14
CA VAL A 167 -15.00 -1.38 -9.08
C VAL A 167 -14.36 -2.67 -9.57
N ARG A 168 -13.34 -3.17 -8.87
CA ARG A 168 -12.59 -4.39 -9.26
C ARG A 168 -12.32 -5.29 -8.07
N PHE A 169 -12.36 -6.61 -8.29
CA PHE A 169 -11.85 -7.58 -7.33
C PHE A 169 -10.34 -7.71 -7.47
N MET A 170 -9.61 -7.54 -6.37
CA MET A 170 -8.17 -7.75 -6.29
C MET A 170 -7.93 -9.16 -5.76
N ILE A 171 -7.49 -10.06 -6.65
CA ILE A 171 -7.25 -11.48 -6.32
C ILE A 171 -5.75 -11.73 -6.36
N GLY A 172 -5.19 -12.18 -5.24
CA GLY A 172 -3.77 -12.49 -5.13
C GLY A 172 -3.53 -13.82 -4.42
N HIS A 173 -2.37 -14.42 -4.69
CA HIS A 173 -1.81 -15.47 -3.86
C HIS A 173 -1.14 -14.77 -2.67
N SER A 174 -1.64 -14.99 -1.45
CA SER A 174 -0.90 -14.56 -0.27
C SER A 174 -0.94 -15.67 0.76
N CYS A 175 0.23 -16.24 1.03
CA CYS A 175 0.42 -17.13 2.16
C CYS A 175 0.38 -16.39 3.51
N PHE A 176 0.44 -15.05 3.50
CA PHE A 176 0.51 -14.24 4.71
C PHE A 176 -0.77 -13.46 5.04
N LEU A 177 -1.68 -13.32 4.09
CA LEU A 177 -2.89 -12.53 4.28
C LEU A 177 -4.09 -13.48 4.23
N LYS A 178 -4.77 -13.65 5.36
CA LYS A 178 -6.17 -14.08 5.38
C LYS A 178 -7.01 -13.01 4.68
N PHE A 179 -6.94 -12.96 3.34
CA PHE A 179 -7.70 -12.07 2.48
C PHE A 179 -9.16 -12.49 2.45
N VAL A 180 -9.91 -12.13 3.49
CA VAL A 180 -11.37 -12.28 3.44
C VAL A 180 -12.05 -11.20 4.26
N GLU A 181 -12.08 -9.97 3.76
CA GLU A 181 -12.94 -8.95 4.38
C GLU A 181 -13.78 -8.25 3.32
N LEU A 182 -14.78 -8.98 2.80
CA LEU A 182 -15.86 -8.38 2.01
C LEU A 182 -16.81 -7.67 2.98
N LYS A 183 -16.98 -6.38 2.74
CA LYS A 183 -17.83 -5.48 3.54
C LYS A 183 -18.99 -5.00 2.68
N VAL A 184 -20.05 -4.54 3.34
CA VAL A 184 -21.08 -3.75 2.65
C VAL A 184 -20.54 -2.34 2.53
N ALA A 185 -20.36 -1.87 1.29
CA ALA A 185 -20.02 -0.48 1.00
C ALA A 185 -21.19 0.18 0.29
N PHE A 186 -21.56 1.37 0.73
CA PHE A 186 -22.63 2.16 0.15
C PHE A 186 -22.01 3.17 -0.81
N VAL A 187 -22.05 2.82 -2.11
CA VAL A 187 -21.23 3.47 -3.14
C VAL A 187 -21.57 4.96 -3.27
N SER A 188 -22.83 5.36 -3.08
CA SER A 188 -23.24 6.76 -3.24
C SER A 188 -22.72 7.64 -2.09
N THR A 189 -22.83 7.17 -0.85
CA THR A 189 -22.37 7.84 0.37
C THR A 189 -20.85 7.87 0.40
N LEU A 190 -20.20 6.79 -0.05
CA LEU A 190 -18.76 6.78 -0.29
C LEU A 190 -18.38 7.87 -1.30
N ALA A 191 -19.06 7.92 -2.44
CA ALA A 191 -18.78 8.88 -3.49
C ALA A 191 -18.97 10.33 -3.03
N ALA A 192 -20.09 10.62 -2.36
CA ALA A 192 -20.37 11.93 -1.78
C ALA A 192 -19.31 12.31 -0.71
N THR A 193 -18.89 11.33 0.10
CA THR A 193 -17.84 11.53 1.11
C THR A 193 -16.49 11.86 0.50
N LEU A 194 -16.08 11.11 -0.52
CA LEU A 194 -14.82 11.36 -1.22
C LEU A 194 -14.86 12.66 -2.05
N ALA A 195 -16.02 13.05 -2.59
CA ALA A 195 -16.20 14.29 -3.33
C ALA A 195 -15.83 15.53 -2.48
N ARG A 196 -16.14 15.50 -1.16
CA ARG A 196 -15.76 16.57 -0.21
C ARG A 196 -14.25 16.75 -0.07
N HIS A 197 -13.47 15.73 -0.40
CA HIS A 197 -12.02 15.70 -0.24
C HIS A 197 -11.26 15.66 -1.56
N ARG A 198 -11.95 15.80 -2.70
CA ARG A 198 -11.38 15.66 -4.05
C ARG A 198 -10.24 16.63 -4.38
N SER A 199 -10.23 17.81 -3.75
CA SER A 199 -9.21 18.85 -3.95
C SER A 199 -7.95 18.63 -3.11
N LYS A 200 -7.93 17.65 -2.21
CA LYS A 200 -6.81 17.37 -1.31
C LYS A 200 -5.83 16.41 -1.99
N PRO A 201 -4.60 16.85 -2.33
CA PRO A 201 -3.67 16.05 -3.13
C PRO A 201 -3.13 14.82 -2.38
N ARG A 202 -2.99 14.91 -1.05
CA ARG A 202 -2.43 13.85 -0.18
C ARG A 202 -3.38 13.50 0.95
N ALA A 203 -4.57 13.03 0.63
CA ALA A 203 -5.58 12.64 1.61
C ALA A 203 -5.52 11.14 1.91
N TYR A 204 -5.43 10.78 3.18
CA TYR A 204 -5.65 9.44 3.70
C TYR A 204 -6.91 9.44 4.57
N ILE A 205 -7.96 8.77 4.10
CA ILE A 205 -9.32 8.86 4.64
C ILE A 205 -9.73 7.47 5.14
N GLY A 206 -10.33 7.41 6.32
CA GLY A 206 -10.78 6.18 6.93
C GLY A 206 -11.24 6.40 8.37
N CYS A 207 -11.72 5.36 9.02
CA CYS A 207 -12.00 5.44 10.45
C CYS A 207 -10.69 5.30 11.23
N MET A 208 -10.13 6.43 11.62
CA MET A 208 -8.77 6.51 12.11
C MET A 208 -8.67 6.04 13.57
N LYS A 209 -7.69 5.19 13.86
CA LYS A 209 -7.44 4.65 15.20
C LYS A 209 -5.95 4.56 15.53
N SER A 210 -5.68 4.35 16.80
CA SER A 210 -4.39 3.87 17.32
C SER A 210 -4.70 2.78 18.33
N GLY A 211 -4.03 1.64 18.22
CA GLY A 211 -4.26 0.46 19.06
C GLY A 211 -2.96 -0.06 19.66
N PRO A 212 -3.04 -0.97 20.66
CA PRO A 212 -1.85 -1.57 21.24
C PRO A 212 -1.06 -2.35 20.20
N VAL A 213 0.27 -2.31 20.31
CA VAL A 213 1.16 -3.11 19.48
C VAL A 213 1.02 -4.59 19.86
N LEU A 214 0.79 -5.46 18.87
CA LEU A 214 0.52 -6.88 19.08
C LEU A 214 1.80 -7.70 19.25
N ALA A 215 2.50 -7.52 20.38
CA ALA A 215 3.77 -8.17 20.67
C ALA A 215 3.67 -9.67 21.06
N GLN A 216 2.48 -10.17 21.39
CA GLN A 216 2.29 -11.55 21.85
C GLN A 216 2.22 -12.54 20.67
N LYS A 217 2.99 -13.63 20.70
CA LYS A 217 3.04 -14.63 19.61
C LYS A 217 1.71 -15.33 19.30
N ASN A 218 0.78 -15.38 20.25
CA ASN A 218 -0.46 -16.15 20.14
C ASN A 218 -1.65 -15.34 19.60
N VAL A 219 -1.44 -14.06 19.24
CA VAL A 219 -2.53 -13.22 18.73
C VAL A 219 -2.50 -13.15 17.21
N LYS A 220 -3.69 -12.96 16.60
CA LYS A 220 -3.81 -12.66 15.16
C LYS A 220 -3.02 -11.39 14.87
N TYR A 221 -2.19 -11.41 13.83
CA TYR A 221 -1.29 -10.30 13.46
C TYR A 221 -0.22 -9.99 14.52
N HIS A 222 0.31 -11.00 15.21
CA HIS A 222 1.53 -10.82 16.00
C HIS A 222 2.61 -10.13 15.16
N GLU A 223 3.11 -9.00 15.66
CA GLU A 223 4.15 -8.22 15.01
C GLU A 223 5.53 -8.68 15.51
N PRO A 224 6.33 -9.40 14.70
CA PRO A 224 7.65 -9.86 15.13
C PRO A 224 8.62 -8.71 15.43
N GLU A 225 8.46 -7.57 14.76
CA GLU A 225 9.29 -6.39 14.93
C GLU A 225 8.62 -5.34 15.85
N TYR A 226 7.83 -5.80 16.82
CA TYR A 226 7.08 -4.95 17.74
C TYR A 226 7.96 -3.92 18.47
N TRP A 227 9.21 -4.26 18.72
CA TRP A 227 10.21 -3.41 19.38
C TRP A 227 10.50 -2.12 18.61
N LYS A 228 10.22 -2.05 17.30
CA LYS A 228 10.36 -0.82 16.49
C LYS A 228 9.34 0.25 16.85
N PHE A 229 8.26 -0.11 17.53
CA PHE A 229 7.23 0.84 17.98
C PHE A 229 7.55 1.44 19.36
N GLY A 230 8.75 1.17 19.89
CA GLY A 230 9.24 1.69 21.17
C GLY A 230 8.99 0.74 22.33
N GLU A 231 8.64 1.30 23.49
CA GLU A 231 8.54 0.57 24.75
C GLU A 231 7.19 -0.14 24.93
N GLU A 232 7.11 -0.99 25.94
CA GLU A 232 5.87 -1.68 26.31
C GLU A 232 4.76 -0.67 26.64
N GLY A 233 3.56 -0.91 26.12
CA GLY A 233 2.42 0.02 26.24
C GLY A 233 2.30 1.02 25.08
N ASN A 234 3.30 1.14 24.22
CA ASN A 234 3.19 1.95 23.01
C ASN A 234 2.10 1.42 22.06
N LYS A 235 1.57 2.36 21.29
CA LYS A 235 0.51 2.11 20.31
C LYS A 235 1.08 2.20 18.91
N TYR A 236 0.45 1.47 17.98
CA TYR A 236 0.66 1.72 16.56
C TYR A 236 0.38 3.18 16.23
N PHE A 237 1.14 3.71 15.28
CA PHE A 237 0.85 5.01 14.67
C PHE A 237 -0.58 5.08 14.15
N ARG A 238 -1.09 6.30 13.98
CA ARG A 238 -2.45 6.52 13.49
C ARG A 238 -2.63 5.83 12.13
N HIS A 239 -3.63 4.98 12.01
CA HIS A 239 -3.98 4.28 10.77
C HIS A 239 -5.50 4.16 10.65
N ALA A 240 -6.00 4.02 9.43
CA ALA A 240 -7.39 3.67 9.20
C ALA A 240 -7.63 2.23 9.69
N THR A 241 -8.72 2.02 10.41
CA THR A 241 -9.16 0.67 10.78
C THR A 241 -9.49 -0.08 9.49
N GLY A 242 -9.03 -1.33 9.36
CA GLY A 242 -9.03 -2.15 8.13
C GLY A 242 -10.36 -2.49 7.51
N GLN A 243 -11.41 -1.70 7.73
CA GLN A 243 -12.67 -1.85 7.05
C GLN A 243 -12.62 -1.31 5.63
N ILE A 244 -12.45 -0.01 5.51
CA ILE A 244 -12.33 0.67 4.24
C ILE A 244 -11.47 1.89 4.50
N TYR A 245 -10.60 2.18 3.55
CA TYR A 245 -9.85 3.42 3.50
C TYR A 245 -9.84 3.92 2.07
N ALA A 246 -9.64 5.23 1.93
CA ALA A 246 -9.39 5.85 0.65
C ALA A 246 -8.08 6.63 0.72
N ILE A 247 -7.34 6.59 -0.39
CA ILE A 247 -6.12 7.36 -0.56
C ILE A 247 -6.24 8.17 -1.85
N SER A 248 -5.76 9.40 -1.82
CA SER A 248 -5.63 10.24 -3.01
C SER A 248 -4.69 9.61 -4.04
N LYS A 249 -4.87 9.98 -5.31
CA LYS A 249 -4.04 9.51 -6.44
C LYS A 249 -2.54 9.67 -6.18
N ASP A 250 -2.12 10.77 -5.57
CA ASP A 250 -0.68 11.04 -5.37
C ASP A 250 -0.06 10.05 -4.38
N LEU A 251 -0.77 9.75 -3.29
CA LEU A 251 -0.37 8.72 -2.33
C LEU A 251 -0.36 7.31 -2.96
N ALA A 252 -1.38 6.97 -3.75
CA ALA A 252 -1.41 5.70 -4.47
C ALA A 252 -0.24 5.57 -5.46
N THR A 253 0.07 6.65 -6.16
CA THR A 253 1.20 6.73 -7.09
C THR A 253 2.53 6.57 -6.36
N TYR A 254 2.69 7.26 -5.22
CA TYR A 254 3.86 7.13 -4.36
C TYR A 254 4.08 5.67 -3.92
N ILE A 255 3.02 4.99 -3.47
CA ILE A 255 3.10 3.57 -3.08
C ILE A 255 3.52 2.72 -4.28
N SER A 256 2.91 2.92 -5.45
CA SER A 256 3.22 2.14 -6.65
C SER A 256 4.69 2.28 -7.08
N ILE A 257 5.26 3.47 -6.96
CA ILE A 257 6.65 3.74 -7.36
C ILE A 257 7.63 3.18 -6.31
N ASN A 258 7.32 3.33 -5.02
CA ASN A 258 8.25 3.03 -3.94
C ASN A 258 8.02 1.67 -3.28
N GLN A 259 7.10 0.84 -3.80
CA GLN A 259 6.73 -0.45 -3.21
C GLN A 259 7.92 -1.33 -2.77
N PRO A 260 9.05 -1.43 -3.51
CA PRO A 260 10.18 -2.28 -3.12
C PRO A 260 10.84 -1.89 -1.80
N ILE A 261 10.77 -0.61 -1.39
CA ILE A 261 11.39 -0.10 -0.17
C ILE A 261 10.39 0.13 0.96
N LEU A 262 9.08 0.02 0.68
CA LEU A 262 8.03 0.19 1.67
C LEU A 262 7.95 -1.05 2.57
N HIS A 263 8.34 -0.86 3.82
CA HIS A 263 8.33 -1.91 4.83
C HIS A 263 6.91 -2.36 5.16
N LYS A 264 6.67 -3.68 5.22
CA LYS A 264 5.36 -4.27 5.51
C LYS A 264 5.39 -4.89 6.90
N TYR A 265 4.49 -4.43 7.76
CA TYR A 265 4.21 -5.00 9.07
C TYR A 265 3.22 -6.17 8.94
N ALA A 266 3.07 -6.96 10.00
CA ALA A 266 2.16 -8.10 10.04
C ALA A 266 0.70 -7.72 9.77
N ASN A 267 0.32 -6.47 10.12
CA ASN A 267 -0.97 -5.89 9.79
C ASN A 267 -0.84 -4.93 8.59
N GLU A 268 -1.65 -5.15 7.55
CA GLU A 268 -1.66 -4.34 6.33
C GLU A 268 -2.09 -2.89 6.57
N ASP A 269 -3.04 -2.65 7.48
CA ASP A 269 -3.50 -1.31 7.83
C ASP A 269 -2.41 -0.51 8.53
N VAL A 270 -1.66 -1.19 9.41
CA VAL A 270 -0.52 -0.59 10.12
C VAL A 270 0.59 -0.24 9.13
N SER A 271 0.83 -1.11 8.13
CA SER A 271 1.77 -0.84 7.04
C SER A 271 1.39 0.42 6.29
N LEU A 272 0.14 0.51 5.84
CA LEU A 272 -0.35 1.67 5.11
C LEU A 272 -0.25 2.96 5.94
N GLY A 273 -0.69 2.94 7.19
CA GLY A 273 -0.59 4.08 8.09
C GLY A 273 0.86 4.52 8.30
N ALA A 274 1.77 3.57 8.56
CA ALA A 274 3.19 3.86 8.78
C ALA A 274 3.85 4.51 7.55
N TRP A 275 3.51 4.09 6.33
CA TRP A 275 4.03 4.72 5.11
C TRP A 275 3.67 6.19 5.01
N PHE A 276 2.51 6.59 5.54
CA PHE A 276 2.00 7.96 5.45
C PHE A 276 2.42 8.86 6.61
N ILE A 277 2.91 8.31 7.72
CA ILE A 277 3.46 9.13 8.83
C ILE A 277 4.68 9.93 8.39
N GLY A 278 5.54 9.35 7.54
CA GLY A 278 6.71 10.04 6.98
C GLY A 278 6.39 10.96 5.81
N LEU A 279 5.13 11.02 5.37
CA LEU A 279 4.67 11.88 4.29
C LEU A 279 3.82 13.00 4.89
N GLU A 280 3.76 14.13 4.18
CA GLU A 280 2.83 15.21 4.51
C GLU A 280 1.41 14.85 4.03
N ALA A 281 0.88 13.74 4.56
CA ALA A 281 -0.44 13.21 4.25
C ALA A 281 -1.47 13.67 5.30
N GLU A 282 -2.59 14.20 4.82
CA GLU A 282 -3.70 14.61 5.67
C GLU A 282 -4.51 13.37 6.09
N HIS A 283 -4.50 13.07 7.39
CA HIS A 283 -5.27 11.97 7.97
C HIS A 283 -6.68 12.45 8.32
N ILE A 284 -7.68 11.97 7.60
CA ILE A 284 -9.09 12.34 7.77
C ILE A 284 -9.82 11.19 8.49
N ASP A 285 -10.30 11.49 9.71
CA ASP A 285 -11.09 10.55 10.53
C ASP A 285 -12.57 10.59 10.13
N GLU A 286 -12.99 9.61 9.33
CA GLU A 286 -14.35 9.46 8.83
C GLU A 286 -15.05 8.28 9.52
N ARG A 287 -15.83 8.59 10.55
CA ARG A 287 -16.47 7.58 11.43
C ARG A 287 -17.59 6.80 10.74
N SER A 288 -18.16 7.36 9.67
CA SER A 288 -19.14 6.65 8.83
C SER A 288 -18.54 5.45 8.10
N MET A 289 -17.21 5.35 8.00
CA MET A 289 -16.49 4.21 7.39
C MET A 289 -16.32 3.01 8.34
N CYS A 290 -16.76 3.10 9.60
CA CYS A 290 -16.64 2.03 10.59
C CYS A 290 -17.91 1.80 11.43
N CYS A 291 -19.07 1.69 10.77
CA CYS A 291 -20.30 1.32 11.47
C CYS A 291 -20.43 -0.18 11.72
N GLY A 292 -21.12 -0.53 12.80
CA GLY A 292 -21.64 -1.87 13.01
C GLY A 292 -22.75 -2.21 12.02
N THR A 293 -22.98 -3.50 11.82
CA THR A 293 -24.20 -4.03 11.19
C THR A 293 -25.45 -3.69 12.04
N PRO A 294 -26.67 -3.98 11.55
CA PRO A 294 -27.91 -3.81 12.30
C PRO A 294 -27.81 -4.26 13.77
N PRO A 295 -28.25 -3.42 14.73
CA PRO A 295 -29.03 -2.19 14.53
C PRO A 295 -28.22 -0.88 14.40
N ASP A 296 -26.88 -0.90 14.50
CA ASP A 296 -26.06 0.33 14.58
C ASP A 296 -26.18 1.21 13.33
N CYS A 297 -26.05 0.62 12.14
CA CYS A 297 -26.16 1.36 10.88
C CYS A 297 -27.55 1.99 10.68
N GLU A 298 -28.62 1.33 11.15
CA GLU A 298 -30.01 1.78 10.98
C GLU A 298 -30.27 3.01 11.85
N TRP A 299 -29.89 2.95 13.12
CA TRP A 299 -30.01 4.09 14.03
C TRP A 299 -29.20 5.29 13.55
N LYS A 300 -27.99 5.04 13.01
CA LYS A 300 -27.16 6.09 12.44
C LYS A 300 -27.78 6.70 11.18
N ALA A 301 -28.35 5.89 10.29
CA ALA A 301 -29.07 6.38 9.12
C ALA A 301 -30.29 7.22 9.52
N GLN A 302 -31.09 6.77 10.50
CA GLN A 302 -32.23 7.52 11.04
C GLN A 302 -31.83 8.85 11.67
N ALA A 303 -30.64 8.92 12.27
CA ALA A 303 -30.07 10.15 12.82
C ALA A 303 -29.41 11.07 11.76
N GLY A 304 -29.52 10.76 10.48
CA GLY A 304 -28.91 11.52 9.38
C GLY A 304 -27.40 11.29 9.20
N ASN A 305 -26.83 10.33 9.92
CA ASN A 305 -25.41 9.96 9.85
C ASN A 305 -25.23 8.64 9.10
N ALA A 306 -25.67 8.60 7.84
CA ALA A 306 -25.58 7.39 7.02
C ALA A 306 -24.15 6.84 6.95
N CYS A 307 -24.03 5.52 7.08
CA CYS A 307 -22.75 4.84 7.08
C CYS A 307 -22.24 4.68 5.63
N VAL A 308 -20.93 4.81 5.45
CA VAL A 308 -20.23 4.49 4.19
C VAL A 308 -20.01 2.98 4.08
N ALA A 309 -19.74 2.33 5.22
CA ALA A 309 -19.57 0.89 5.30
C ALA A 309 -20.02 0.33 6.64
N SER A 310 -20.53 -0.90 6.61
CA SER A 310 -20.99 -1.64 7.80
C SER A 310 -20.32 -3.01 7.90
N PHE A 311 -20.04 -3.47 9.12
CA PHE A 311 -19.34 -4.73 9.39
C PHE A 311 -19.57 -5.27 10.81
N ASP A 312 -19.25 -6.55 10.99
CA ASP A 312 -19.23 -7.24 12.28
C ASP A 312 -17.80 -7.27 12.84
N TRP A 313 -17.60 -6.67 14.01
CA TRP A 313 -16.30 -6.64 14.70
C TRP A 313 -15.75 -8.03 15.03
N SER A 314 -16.63 -9.00 15.29
CA SER A 314 -16.27 -10.35 15.73
C SER A 314 -15.55 -11.19 14.67
N CYS A 315 -15.75 -10.89 13.39
CA CYS A 315 -15.12 -11.63 12.28
C CYS A 315 -14.36 -10.73 11.30
N SER A 316 -14.16 -9.44 11.65
CA SER A 316 -13.44 -8.47 10.82
C SER A 316 -14.04 -8.38 9.40
N GLY A 317 -15.34 -8.14 9.30
CA GLY A 317 -16.07 -8.16 8.01
C GLY A 317 -17.53 -8.52 8.25
N ILE A 318 -18.24 -9.05 7.27
CA ILE A 318 -19.59 -9.58 7.49
C ILE A 318 -19.51 -11.06 7.86
N CYS A 319 -20.02 -11.42 9.03
CA CYS A 319 -20.05 -12.81 9.48
C CYS A 319 -21.08 -13.56 8.64
N LYS A 320 -20.74 -14.77 8.17
CA LYS A 320 -21.57 -15.52 7.21
C LYS A 320 -21.93 -14.62 6.01
N SER A 321 -20.90 -14.04 5.39
CA SER A 321 -21.04 -13.01 4.35
C SER A 321 -21.80 -13.47 3.12
N VAL A 322 -21.88 -14.78 2.84
CA VAL A 322 -22.63 -15.26 1.67
C VAL A 322 -24.13 -15.02 1.87
N GLU A 323 -24.61 -15.22 3.09
CA GLU A 323 -26.02 -15.13 3.46
C GLU A 323 -26.39 -13.74 3.98
N LYS A 324 -25.57 -13.15 4.85
CA LYS A 324 -25.92 -11.91 5.57
C LYS A 324 -25.68 -10.63 4.79
N LEU A 325 -24.85 -10.65 3.74
CA LEU A 325 -24.50 -9.43 3.01
C LEU A 325 -25.74 -8.75 2.40
N LYS A 326 -26.64 -9.55 1.84
CA LYS A 326 -27.90 -9.06 1.28
C LYS A 326 -28.78 -8.40 2.34
N PHE A 327 -28.99 -9.08 3.47
CA PHE A 327 -29.75 -8.52 4.59
C PHE A 327 -29.16 -7.19 5.09
N VAL A 328 -27.85 -7.13 5.33
CA VAL A 328 -27.20 -5.89 5.81
C VAL A 328 -27.31 -4.79 4.76
N HIS A 329 -27.16 -5.11 3.47
CA HIS A 329 -27.34 -4.14 2.39
C HIS A 329 -28.78 -3.65 2.28
N GLU A 330 -29.79 -4.46 2.54
CA GLU A 330 -31.20 -4.03 2.53
C GLU A 330 -31.54 -3.14 3.73
N GLN A 331 -31.01 -3.41 4.92
CA GLN A 331 -31.31 -2.65 6.13
C GLN A 331 -30.52 -1.34 6.24
N CYS A 332 -29.23 -1.38 5.92
CA CYS A 332 -28.33 -0.23 6.00
C CYS A 332 -28.18 0.50 4.65
N GLY A 333 -28.84 -0.02 3.61
CA GLY A 333 -28.68 0.34 2.21
C GLY A 333 -29.02 1.76 1.85
N GLU A 334 -28.51 2.15 0.69
CA GLU A 334 -29.04 3.27 -0.05
C GLU A 334 -30.16 2.76 -0.96
N GLY A 335 -31.14 3.61 -1.26
CA GLY A 335 -32.09 3.29 -2.33
C GLY A 335 -31.36 3.11 -3.67
N GLU A 336 -31.85 2.23 -4.54
CA GLU A 336 -31.20 1.90 -5.81
C GLU A 336 -30.94 3.12 -6.71
N GLU A 337 -31.77 4.16 -6.59
CA GLU A 337 -31.63 5.40 -7.34
C GLU A 337 -30.59 6.37 -6.76
N ALA A 338 -30.18 6.20 -5.51
CA ALA A 338 -29.27 7.13 -4.83
C ALA A 338 -27.94 7.28 -5.59
N LEU A 339 -27.44 6.17 -6.15
CA LEU A 339 -26.19 6.15 -6.92
C LEU A 339 -26.30 6.96 -8.23
N TRP A 340 -27.46 6.90 -8.87
CA TRP A 340 -27.69 7.56 -10.14
C TRP A 340 -28.05 9.03 -9.96
N ASN A 341 -28.73 9.36 -8.87
CA ASN A 341 -29.13 10.72 -8.53
C ASN A 341 -28.02 11.53 -7.82
N ALA A 342 -26.98 10.86 -7.29
CA ALA A 342 -25.84 11.54 -6.68
C ALA A 342 -25.10 12.42 -7.70
N LEU A 343 -24.96 13.71 -7.37
CA LEU A 343 -24.10 14.67 -8.04
C LEU A 343 -22.67 14.51 -7.51
N LEU A 344 -21.72 14.12 -8.37
CA LEU A 344 -20.32 13.83 -8.04
C LEU A 344 -19.36 14.85 -8.66
#